data_AF-A0A533RDB5-F1
#
_entry.id   AF-A0A533RDB5-F1
#
_cell.length_a   1.000
_cell.length_b   1.000
_cell.length_c   1.000
_cell.angle_alpha   90.00
_cell.angle_beta   90.00
_cell.angle_gamma   90.00
#
_symmetry.space_group_name_H-M   'P 1'
#
loop_
_entity.id
_entity.type
_entity.pdbx_description
1 polymer ?
#
loop_
_entity_poly.entity_id
_entity_poly.type
_entity_poly.pdbx_seq_one_letter_code
_entity_poly.pdbx_strand_id
1 'polypeptide(L)'
;MKQRLKPDELRNIFRIDTQKPSGTGATHGWQVRISRALKNYSQFFSDFKYGSRDNALAAALEYRESVYDVVGVATSQYYIRTELMAHNTSGIIGVNRAETFNRNGSIREYWQAAFPTPDHKAKNKSFGIIRYGEIGALCKAIEARMEGISDLIDASDFRNARQDIKSLIDKYLNILVYLEDISAKEEEFLIKTIKSKSIQCTVKEEIINGRIGQQKFKDKLLKLWSGRCSVTGAHVLLNAAHIKPWAASTNEERLDPFNGLLLSPTYDRAFDIGLISFADDGHIIISSLLKEDMALLGISEFASIKNVSPFSAQYLKYHREKVFKGRLPNKSQERTD
;
A
#
# COMPACT_ATOMS: atom_id res chain seq x y z
N MET A 1 -13.73 51.25 -15.10
CA MET A 1 -12.81 50.54 -14.18
C MET A 1 -13.00 49.05 -14.38
N LYS A 2 -12.03 48.32 -14.95
CA LYS A 2 -12.17 46.87 -15.17
C LYS A 2 -11.99 46.14 -13.84
N GLN A 3 -13.06 45.49 -13.37
CA GLN A 3 -13.07 44.69 -12.16
C GLN A 3 -12.11 43.51 -12.35
N ARG A 4 -11.15 43.35 -11.44
CA ARG A 4 -10.15 42.28 -11.50
C ARG A 4 -10.86 40.98 -11.08
N LEU A 5 -10.96 40.02 -12.00
CA LEU A 5 -11.62 38.73 -11.76
C LEU A 5 -11.04 38.03 -10.53
N LYS A 6 -11.90 37.35 -9.76
CA LYS A 6 -11.51 36.65 -8.54
C LYS A 6 -10.65 35.42 -8.90
N PRO A 7 -9.71 34.98 -8.03
CA PRO A 7 -8.84 33.83 -8.30
C PRO A 7 -9.59 32.53 -8.68
N ASP A 8 -10.79 32.34 -8.15
CA ASP A 8 -11.63 31.16 -8.39
C ASP A 8 -12.26 31.17 -9.81
N GLU A 9 -12.52 32.36 -10.37
CA GLU A 9 -13.09 32.53 -11.73
C GLU A 9 -12.09 32.15 -12.83
N LEU A 10 -10.77 32.19 -12.53
CA LEU A 10 -9.69 31.84 -13.45
C LEU A 10 -9.15 30.41 -13.23
N ARG A 11 -9.86 29.57 -12.48
CA ARG A 11 -9.43 28.19 -12.23
C ARG A 11 -9.10 27.44 -13.52
N ASN A 12 -7.95 26.75 -13.51
CA ASN A 12 -7.37 26.03 -14.66
C ASN A 12 -7.03 26.89 -15.88
N ILE A 13 -7.06 28.23 -15.76
CA ILE A 13 -6.70 29.19 -16.81
C ILE A 13 -5.50 30.03 -16.33
N PHE A 14 -4.43 30.01 -17.11
CA PHE A 14 -3.16 30.66 -16.75
C PHE A 14 -2.80 31.70 -17.79
N ARG A 15 -2.33 32.86 -17.35
CA ARG A 15 -1.77 33.85 -18.26
C ARG A 15 -0.34 33.46 -18.64
N ILE A 16 -0.01 33.48 -19.93
CA ILE A 16 1.34 33.27 -20.46
C ILE A 16 1.78 34.52 -21.19
N ASP A 17 2.84 35.15 -20.66
CA ASP A 17 3.52 36.29 -21.26
C ASP A 17 5.00 35.92 -21.37
N THR A 18 5.46 35.57 -22.58
CA THR A 18 6.85 35.16 -22.81
C THR A 18 7.50 36.03 -23.87
N GLN A 19 8.63 36.65 -23.53
CA GLN A 19 9.48 37.37 -24.49
C GLN A 19 10.59 36.42 -24.97
N LYS A 20 10.75 36.27 -26.30
CA LYS A 20 11.87 35.52 -26.87
C LYS A 20 13.13 36.38 -26.88
N PRO A 21 14.33 35.80 -26.61
CA PRO A 21 15.60 36.54 -26.62
C PRO A 21 15.94 37.22 -27.95
N SER A 22 15.41 36.70 -29.06
CA SER A 22 15.73 37.13 -30.43
C SER A 22 14.83 38.24 -30.99
N GLY A 23 14.01 38.91 -30.17
CA GLY A 23 13.12 40.01 -30.60
C GLY A 23 11.99 39.63 -31.57
N THR A 24 11.92 38.37 -31.99
CA THR A 24 10.97 37.85 -32.98
C THR A 24 9.80 37.15 -32.27
N GLY A 25 8.82 37.96 -31.87
CA GLY A 25 7.48 37.52 -31.47
C GLY A 25 7.36 37.18 -29.98
N ALA A 26 6.87 38.14 -29.18
CA ALA A 26 6.41 37.88 -27.83
C ALA A 26 5.09 37.09 -27.85
N THR A 27 5.04 35.98 -27.10
CA THR A 27 3.85 35.13 -27.02
C THR A 27 3.01 35.58 -25.83
N HIS A 28 1.85 36.16 -26.14
CA HIS A 28 0.89 36.70 -25.19
C HIS A 28 -0.43 35.94 -25.36
N GLY A 29 -0.92 35.31 -24.31
CA GLY A 29 -2.18 34.57 -24.37
C GLY A 29 -2.56 33.89 -23.05
N TRP A 30 -3.66 33.16 -23.10
CA TRP A 30 -4.18 32.38 -21.97
C TRP A 30 -4.05 30.89 -22.26
N GLN A 31 -3.66 30.10 -21.28
CA GLN A 31 -3.57 28.65 -21.41
C GLN A 31 -4.53 27.98 -20.44
N VAL A 32 -5.41 27.13 -20.97
CA VAL A 32 -6.25 26.23 -20.17
C VAL A 32 -5.48 24.93 -19.97
N ARG A 33 -5.42 24.42 -18.73
CA ARG A 33 -4.83 23.11 -18.42
C ARG A 33 -5.70 22.36 -17.42
N ILE A 34 -6.26 21.23 -17.83
CA ILE A 34 -7.08 20.33 -17.00
C ILE A 34 -6.55 18.91 -17.16
N SER A 35 -6.35 18.17 -16.06
CA SER A 35 -5.97 16.75 -16.09
C SER A 35 -6.98 15.93 -15.30
N ARG A 36 -7.52 14.87 -15.92
CA ARG A 36 -8.54 13.96 -15.36
C ARG A 36 -8.34 12.55 -15.87
N ALA A 37 -8.36 11.55 -14.98
CA ALA A 37 -8.29 10.13 -15.34
C ALA A 37 -7.20 9.81 -16.38
N LEU A 38 -5.97 10.30 -16.13
CA LEU A 38 -4.80 10.16 -17.02
C LEU A 38 -4.89 10.87 -18.39
N LYS A 39 -5.98 11.58 -18.70
CA LYS A 39 -6.12 12.42 -19.89
C LYS A 39 -5.82 13.89 -19.56
N ASN A 40 -5.11 14.56 -20.47
CA ASN A 40 -4.73 15.96 -20.36
C ASN A 40 -5.46 16.80 -21.42
N TYR A 41 -6.19 17.81 -20.98
CA TYR A 41 -6.88 18.79 -21.82
C TYR A 41 -6.13 20.11 -21.67
N SER A 42 -5.37 20.49 -22.69
CA SER A 42 -4.56 21.71 -22.67
C SER A 42 -4.69 22.45 -23.99
N GLN A 43 -5.05 23.73 -23.93
CA GLN A 43 -5.15 24.59 -25.12
C GLN A 43 -4.70 26.02 -24.82
N PHE A 44 -4.03 26.64 -25.79
CA PHE A 44 -3.54 28.01 -25.71
C PHE A 44 -4.35 28.94 -26.62
N PHE A 45 -4.68 30.12 -26.10
CA PHE A 45 -5.51 31.15 -26.70
C PHE A 45 -4.70 32.43 -26.79
N SER A 46 -4.13 32.73 -27.97
CA SER A 46 -3.24 33.89 -28.15
C SER A 46 -4.03 35.20 -28.30
N ASP A 47 -3.53 36.27 -27.69
CA ASP A 47 -4.15 37.60 -27.78
C ASP A 47 -4.23 38.08 -29.24
N PHE A 48 -3.22 37.72 -30.05
CA PHE A 48 -3.18 38.05 -31.47
C PHE A 48 -4.32 37.39 -32.25
N LYS A 49 -4.55 36.08 -32.05
CA LYS A 49 -5.60 35.35 -32.78
C LYS A 49 -7.00 35.81 -32.39
N TYR A 50 -7.20 36.17 -31.13
CA TYR A 50 -8.50 36.58 -30.61
C TYR A 50 -8.67 38.12 -30.57
N GLY A 51 -7.70 38.87 -31.10
CA GLY A 51 -7.73 40.32 -31.25
C GLY A 51 -7.53 41.14 -29.97
N SER A 52 -7.69 40.54 -28.79
CA SER A 52 -7.40 41.18 -27.51
C SER A 52 -7.18 40.17 -26.38
N ARG A 53 -6.59 40.65 -25.27
CA ARG A 53 -6.43 39.89 -24.02
C ARG A 53 -7.76 39.40 -23.45
N ASP A 54 -8.80 40.21 -23.53
CA ASP A 54 -10.11 39.89 -22.95
C ASP A 54 -10.87 38.88 -23.81
N ASN A 55 -10.78 39.00 -25.14
CA ASN A 55 -11.37 38.03 -26.06
C ASN A 55 -10.66 36.67 -25.98
N ALA A 56 -9.32 36.67 -25.85
CA ALA A 56 -8.57 35.45 -25.63
C ALA A 56 -8.95 34.78 -24.29
N LEU A 57 -9.25 35.57 -23.25
CA LEU A 57 -9.75 35.06 -21.98
C LEU A 57 -11.16 34.48 -22.11
N ALA A 58 -12.07 35.16 -22.81
CA ALA A 58 -13.42 34.68 -23.06
C ALA A 58 -13.42 33.32 -23.80
N ALA A 59 -12.60 33.19 -24.83
CA ALA A 59 -12.43 31.92 -25.55
C ALA A 59 -11.81 30.82 -24.67
N ALA A 60 -10.87 31.17 -23.80
CA ALA A 60 -10.30 30.24 -22.83
C ALA A 60 -11.35 29.76 -21.80
N LEU A 61 -12.24 30.66 -21.35
CA LEU A 61 -13.34 30.33 -20.45
C LEU A 61 -14.34 29.39 -21.12
N GLU A 62 -14.77 29.69 -22.35
CA GLU A 62 -15.69 28.84 -23.10
C GLU A 62 -15.13 27.43 -23.32
N TYR A 63 -13.86 27.33 -23.73
CA TYR A 63 -13.21 26.03 -23.84
C TYR A 63 -13.16 25.29 -22.50
N ARG A 64 -12.85 25.98 -21.40
CA ARG A 64 -12.83 25.36 -20.07
C ARG A 64 -14.18 24.77 -19.69
N GLU A 65 -15.27 25.51 -19.89
CA GLU A 65 -16.63 25.02 -19.60
C GLU A 65 -16.96 23.80 -20.47
N SER A 66 -16.62 23.81 -21.76
CA SER A 66 -16.81 22.64 -22.64
C SER A 66 -16.05 21.40 -22.16
N VAL A 67 -14.85 21.56 -21.59
CA VAL A 67 -14.10 20.45 -20.99
C VAL A 67 -14.78 19.96 -19.72
N TYR A 68 -15.26 20.88 -18.87
CA TYR A 68 -16.01 20.54 -17.66
C TYR A 68 -17.32 19.81 -17.93
N ASP A 69 -18.03 20.08 -19.02
CA ASP A 69 -19.23 19.33 -19.41
C ASP A 69 -18.92 17.85 -19.69
N VAL A 70 -17.71 17.57 -20.23
CA VAL A 70 -17.27 16.21 -20.57
C VAL A 70 -16.70 15.47 -19.37
N VAL A 71 -15.87 16.14 -18.56
CA VAL A 71 -15.09 15.48 -17.49
C VAL A 71 -15.63 15.75 -16.08
N GLY A 72 -16.73 16.49 -15.99
CA GLY A 72 -17.21 17.11 -14.78
C GLY A 72 -16.37 18.31 -14.37
N VAL A 73 -17.01 19.34 -13.79
CA VAL A 73 -16.29 20.28 -12.93
C VAL A 73 -15.79 19.46 -11.76
N ALA A 74 -14.47 19.38 -11.55
CA ALA A 74 -14.05 18.87 -10.26
C ALA A 74 -14.53 19.85 -9.21
N THR A 75 -15.45 19.39 -8.40
CA THR A 75 -16.01 20.10 -7.26
C THR A 75 -14.94 20.48 -6.23
N SER A 76 -13.68 20.07 -6.43
CA SER A 76 -12.51 20.62 -5.77
C SER A 76 -11.33 20.81 -6.72
N GLN A 77 -10.68 21.97 -6.69
CA GLN A 77 -9.34 22.18 -7.27
C GLN A 77 -8.28 21.35 -6.52
N TYR A 78 -8.65 20.88 -5.34
CA TYR A 78 -7.78 20.40 -4.29
C TYR A 78 -8.04 18.90 -4.12
N TYR A 79 -7.42 18.13 -5.00
CA TYR A 79 -7.41 16.68 -4.90
C TYR A 79 -6.28 16.25 -3.97
N ILE A 80 -6.53 15.24 -3.15
CA ILE A 80 -5.48 14.58 -2.39
C ILE A 80 -4.97 13.42 -3.24
N ARG A 81 -3.66 13.35 -3.39
CA ARG A 81 -3.02 12.24 -4.09
C ARG A 81 -3.11 10.99 -3.24
N THR A 82 -3.75 9.96 -3.77
CA THR A 82 -3.87 8.61 -3.20
C THR A 82 -2.96 7.60 -3.88
N GLU A 83 -2.23 8.03 -4.91
CA GLU A 83 -1.30 7.23 -5.71
C GLU A 83 0.14 7.70 -5.53
N LEU A 84 1.08 6.76 -5.65
CA LEU A 84 2.50 7.05 -5.61
C LEU A 84 3.00 7.72 -6.90
N MET A 85 3.78 8.77 -6.72
CA MET A 85 4.49 9.42 -7.81
C MET A 85 5.75 8.62 -8.17
N ALA A 86 6.09 8.56 -9.46
CA ALA A 86 7.29 7.85 -9.94
C ALA A 86 8.60 8.29 -9.25
N HIS A 87 8.68 9.55 -8.81
CA HIS A 87 9.84 10.11 -8.11
C HIS A 87 9.80 9.92 -6.58
N ASN A 88 8.76 9.29 -6.02
CA ASN A 88 8.73 8.98 -4.61
C ASN A 88 9.81 7.94 -4.27
N THR A 89 10.60 8.18 -3.24
CA THR A 89 11.76 7.34 -2.93
C THR A 89 11.50 6.33 -1.82
N SER A 90 10.43 6.50 -1.03
CA SER A 90 10.15 5.68 0.15
C SER A 90 9.18 4.53 -0.12
N GLY A 91 8.37 4.61 -1.18
CA GLY A 91 7.20 3.74 -1.35
C GLY A 91 6.02 4.12 -0.45
N ILE A 92 6.06 5.29 0.21
CA ILE A 92 5.01 5.80 1.09
C ILE A 92 4.56 7.17 0.60
N ILE A 93 3.25 7.31 0.35
CA ILE A 93 2.67 8.53 -0.22
C ILE A 93 2.95 9.73 0.68
N GLY A 94 3.52 10.81 0.12
CA GLY A 94 3.76 12.07 0.83
C GLY A 94 4.77 12.02 1.98
N VAL A 95 5.49 10.91 2.15
CA VAL A 95 6.53 10.72 3.17
C VAL A 95 7.82 10.34 2.46
N ASN A 96 8.95 10.96 2.79
CA ASN A 96 10.23 10.58 2.19
C ASN A 96 11.40 10.74 3.18
N ARG A 97 12.43 9.91 2.97
CA ARG A 97 13.74 10.06 3.64
C ARG A 97 14.58 11.06 2.85
N ALA A 98 15.32 11.91 3.55
CA ALA A 98 16.18 12.93 2.95
C ALA A 98 17.44 13.17 3.80
N GLU A 99 18.44 13.76 3.16
CA GLU A 99 19.72 14.12 3.76
C GLU A 99 20.03 15.56 3.33
N THR A 100 20.54 16.36 4.25
CA THR A 100 21.01 17.73 3.95
C THR A 100 22.39 17.96 4.55
N PHE A 101 23.22 18.72 3.85
CA PHE A 101 24.53 19.12 4.33
C PHE A 101 24.41 20.41 5.13
N ASN A 102 24.97 20.41 6.34
CA ASN A 102 25.12 21.61 7.15
C ASN A 102 26.34 22.41 6.65
N ARG A 103 26.40 23.70 7.01
CA ARG A 103 27.52 24.59 6.65
C ARG A 103 28.88 24.10 7.15
N ASN A 104 28.88 23.31 8.22
CA ASN A 104 30.09 22.71 8.79
C ASN A 104 30.47 21.34 8.16
N GLY A 105 29.80 20.94 7.07
CA GLY A 105 30.04 19.68 6.39
C GLY A 105 29.35 18.46 7.02
N SER A 106 28.73 18.58 8.19
CA SER A 106 27.98 17.46 8.79
C SER A 106 26.70 17.15 8.00
N ILE A 107 26.36 15.86 7.90
CA ILE A 107 25.14 15.39 7.23
C ILE A 107 24.02 15.31 8.27
N ARG A 108 22.89 15.93 7.98
CA ARG A 108 21.65 15.75 8.73
C ARG A 108 20.72 14.85 7.93
N GLU A 109 20.50 13.65 8.44
CA GLU A 109 19.55 12.69 7.89
C GLU A 109 18.21 12.76 8.64
N TYR A 110 17.10 12.72 7.90
CA TYR A 110 15.77 12.89 8.46
C TYR A 110 14.69 12.27 7.59
N TRP A 111 13.56 11.99 8.22
CA TRP A 111 12.30 11.69 7.55
C TRP A 111 11.43 12.94 7.52
N GLN A 112 10.69 13.13 6.45
CA GLN A 112 9.77 14.26 6.34
C GLN A 112 8.45 13.85 5.71
N ALA A 113 7.42 14.63 6.00
CA ALA A 113 6.11 14.53 5.41
C ALA A 113 5.68 15.88 4.83
N ALA A 114 5.04 15.82 3.67
CA ALA A 114 4.40 16.96 3.03
C ALA A 114 2.88 16.77 3.04
N PHE A 115 2.13 17.79 3.48
CA PHE A 115 0.68 17.72 3.54
C PHE A 115 -0.03 19.02 3.11
N PRO A 116 -1.15 18.90 2.37
CA PRO A 116 -2.00 20.04 2.12
C PRO A 116 -2.71 20.45 3.41
N THR A 117 -2.99 21.73 3.54
CA THR A 117 -3.80 22.32 4.59
C THR A 117 -5.15 22.76 4.04
N PRO A 118 -6.15 23.04 4.90
CA PRO A 118 -7.46 23.56 4.45
C PRO A 118 -7.38 24.86 3.64
N ASP A 119 -6.33 25.68 3.83
CA ASP A 119 -6.05 26.89 3.05
C ASP A 119 -5.24 26.63 1.76
N HIS A 120 -5.16 25.36 1.34
CA HIS A 120 -4.58 24.91 0.07
C HIS A 120 -3.09 25.12 -0.09
N LYS A 121 -2.38 25.31 1.03
CA LYS A 121 -0.93 25.38 1.05
C LYS A 121 -0.34 24.01 1.37
N ALA A 122 0.85 23.74 0.86
CA ALA A 122 1.64 22.61 1.31
C ALA A 122 2.44 23.01 2.56
N LYS A 123 2.31 22.24 3.64
CA LYS A 123 3.19 22.31 4.80
C LYS A 123 4.06 21.06 4.84
N ASN A 124 5.27 21.22 5.37
CA ASN A 124 6.21 20.13 5.58
C ASN A 124 6.58 20.05 7.06
N LYS A 125 6.67 18.83 7.61
CA LYS A 125 7.25 18.55 8.93
C LYS A 125 8.40 17.54 8.75
N SER A 126 9.50 17.72 9.47
CA SER A 126 10.68 16.85 9.40
C SER A 126 11.17 16.38 10.77
N PHE A 127 11.71 15.16 10.81
CA PHE A 127 12.07 14.42 12.02
C PHE A 127 13.46 13.80 11.83
N GLY A 128 14.42 14.24 12.65
CA GLY A 128 15.82 13.83 12.51
C GLY A 128 16.07 12.40 13.00
N ILE A 129 16.81 11.62 12.22
CA ILE A 129 17.16 10.23 12.56
C ILE A 129 18.03 10.18 13.82
N ILE A 130 18.91 11.17 14.02
CA ILE A 130 19.72 11.30 15.25
C ILE A 130 18.86 11.32 16.53
N ARG A 131 17.65 11.89 16.46
CA ARG A 131 16.79 12.05 17.65
C ARG A 131 15.87 10.86 17.88
N TYR A 132 15.35 10.26 16.81
CA TYR A 132 14.26 9.28 16.89
C TYR A 132 14.66 7.88 16.41
N GLY A 133 15.90 7.69 15.95
CA GLY A 133 16.27 6.50 15.17
C GLY A 133 15.63 6.53 13.78
N GLU A 134 15.94 5.51 12.97
CA GLU A 134 15.44 5.42 11.59
C GLU A 134 13.93 5.13 11.57
N ILE A 135 13.47 4.11 12.29
CA ILE A 135 12.03 3.77 12.37
C ILE A 135 11.24 4.82 13.14
N GLY A 136 11.74 5.32 14.27
CA GLY A 136 11.00 6.34 15.03
C GLY A 136 10.83 7.65 14.27
N ALA A 137 11.82 8.07 13.47
CA ALA A 137 11.69 9.22 12.59
C ALA A 137 10.68 8.98 11.46
N LEU A 138 10.66 7.78 10.88
CA LEU A 138 9.67 7.35 9.89
C LEU A 138 8.25 7.39 10.46
N CYS A 139 8.01 6.78 11.64
CA CYS A 139 6.71 6.80 12.31
C CYS A 139 6.23 8.23 12.55
N LYS A 140 7.10 9.11 13.07
CA LYS A 140 6.77 10.52 13.29
C LYS A 140 6.40 11.26 12.01
N ALA A 141 7.07 10.97 10.89
CA ALA A 141 6.72 11.54 9.60
C ALA A 141 5.35 11.05 9.10
N ILE A 142 5.05 9.75 9.26
CA ILE A 142 3.74 9.17 8.90
C ILE A 142 2.63 9.78 9.77
N GLU A 143 2.81 9.84 11.09
CA GLU A 143 1.88 10.48 12.03
C GLU A 143 1.61 11.94 11.64
N ALA A 144 2.65 12.72 11.36
CA ALA A 144 2.52 14.11 10.94
C ALA A 144 1.77 14.27 9.61
N ARG A 145 1.96 13.33 8.68
CA ARG A 145 1.23 13.28 7.42
C ARG A 145 -0.25 13.01 7.66
N MET A 146 -0.56 12.01 8.49
CA MET A 146 -1.92 11.60 8.86
C MET A 146 -2.68 12.72 9.56
N GLU A 147 -2.05 13.36 10.55
CA GLU A 147 -2.61 14.52 11.26
C GLU A 147 -2.98 15.62 10.26
N GLY A 148 -2.04 16.01 9.40
CA GLY A 148 -2.25 17.08 8.42
C GLY A 148 -3.33 16.78 7.37
N ILE A 149 -3.58 15.52 7.01
CA ILE A 149 -4.69 15.17 6.10
C ILE A 149 -6.02 14.95 6.83
N SER A 150 -6.00 14.65 8.12
CA SER A 150 -7.22 14.46 8.91
C SER A 150 -8.00 15.78 9.02
N ASP A 151 -7.28 16.90 9.14
CA ASP A 151 -7.85 18.26 9.10
C ASP A 151 -8.66 18.54 7.82
N LEU A 152 -8.42 17.79 6.74
CA LEU A 152 -9.10 17.97 5.45
C LEU A 152 -10.44 17.23 5.39
N ILE A 153 -10.73 16.28 6.29
CA ILE A 153 -11.98 15.50 6.29
C ILE A 153 -13.21 16.40 6.47
N ASP A 154 -13.04 17.44 7.28
CA ASP A 154 -14.10 18.38 7.68
C ASP A 154 -14.11 19.66 6.83
N ALA A 155 -13.07 19.88 6.02
CA ALA A 155 -12.99 21.00 5.10
C ALA A 155 -13.97 20.82 3.92
N SER A 156 -14.83 21.82 3.69
CA SER A 156 -15.86 21.83 2.63
C SER A 156 -15.28 21.48 1.26
N ASP A 157 -14.10 22.03 0.97
CA ASP A 157 -13.44 21.91 -0.33
C ASP A 157 -12.93 20.49 -0.60
N PHE A 158 -12.85 19.62 0.42
CA PHE A 158 -12.38 18.24 0.29
C PHE A 158 -13.52 17.21 0.45
N ARG A 159 -14.78 17.64 0.47
CA ARG A 159 -15.95 16.75 0.67
C ARG A 159 -15.96 15.55 -0.28
N ASN A 160 -15.59 15.75 -1.54
CA ASN A 160 -15.58 14.69 -2.56
C ASN A 160 -14.35 13.76 -2.44
N ALA A 161 -13.29 14.21 -1.77
CA ALA A 161 -12.10 13.41 -1.49
C ALA A 161 -12.17 12.71 -0.11
N ARG A 162 -13.29 12.84 0.63
CA ARG A 162 -13.40 12.31 1.99
C ARG A 162 -13.12 10.80 2.08
N GLN A 163 -13.64 10.02 1.14
CA GLN A 163 -13.41 8.57 1.14
C GLN A 163 -11.96 8.22 0.80
N ASP A 164 -11.36 8.96 -0.14
CA ASP A 164 -9.95 8.83 -0.51
C ASP A 164 -9.03 9.17 0.67
N ILE A 165 -9.35 10.22 1.43
CA ILE A 165 -8.64 10.60 2.66
C ILE A 165 -8.70 9.47 3.67
N LYS A 166 -9.89 8.92 3.93
CA LYS A 166 -10.07 7.81 4.87
C LYS A 166 -9.25 6.59 4.45
N SER A 167 -9.33 6.20 3.18
CA SER A 167 -8.53 5.09 2.65
C SER A 167 -7.02 5.33 2.80
N LEU A 168 -6.57 6.58 2.58
CA LEU A 168 -5.16 6.94 2.75
C LEU A 168 -4.73 6.92 4.23
N ILE A 169 -5.58 7.38 5.15
CA ILE A 169 -5.36 7.26 6.60
C ILE A 169 -5.26 5.79 7.00
N ASP A 170 -6.14 4.93 6.49
CA ASP A 170 -6.10 3.50 6.76
C ASP A 170 -4.78 2.88 6.27
N LYS A 171 -4.28 3.27 5.09
CA LYS A 171 -2.95 2.85 4.60
C LYS A 171 -1.85 3.22 5.59
N TYR A 172 -1.85 4.44 6.12
CA TYR A 172 -0.84 4.88 7.09
C TYR A 172 -0.96 4.17 8.44
N LEU A 173 -2.17 3.98 8.96
CA LEU A 173 -2.41 3.21 10.19
C LEU A 173 -1.85 1.79 10.06
N ASN A 174 -2.06 1.15 8.90
CA ASN A 174 -1.55 -0.18 8.65
C ASN A 174 -0.01 -0.24 8.64
N ILE A 175 0.64 0.80 8.12
CA ILE A 175 2.11 0.92 8.18
C ILE A 175 2.55 1.12 9.62
N LEU A 176 1.92 2.02 10.38
CA LEU A 176 2.28 2.30 11.78
C LEU A 176 2.17 1.04 12.65
N VAL A 177 1.08 0.29 12.53
CA VAL A 177 0.89 -0.99 13.25
C VAL A 177 1.99 -1.99 12.91
N TYR A 178 2.38 -2.08 11.63
CA TYR A 178 3.50 -2.93 11.23
C TYR A 178 4.84 -2.47 11.82
N LEU A 179 5.06 -1.16 11.92
CA LEU A 179 6.31 -0.60 12.44
C LEU A 179 6.42 -0.66 13.97
N GLU A 180 5.31 -0.78 14.70
CA GLU A 180 5.28 -0.82 16.17
C GLU A 180 5.98 -2.08 16.72
N ASP A 181 5.73 -3.24 16.09
CA ASP A 181 6.25 -4.55 16.51
C ASP A 181 7.27 -5.14 15.51
N ILE A 182 7.92 -4.29 14.71
CA ILE A 182 8.88 -4.75 13.70
C ILE A 182 10.12 -5.39 14.35
N SER A 183 10.52 -6.57 13.87
CA SER A 183 11.76 -7.19 14.34
C SER A 183 13.00 -6.49 13.76
N ALA A 184 14.15 -6.56 14.46
CA ALA A 184 15.40 -5.94 13.99
C ALA A 184 15.81 -6.37 12.56
N LYS A 185 15.54 -7.64 12.19
CA LYS A 185 15.80 -8.16 10.85
C LYS A 185 14.88 -7.54 9.79
N GLU A 186 13.61 -7.34 10.14
CA GLU A 186 12.63 -6.70 9.26
C GLU A 186 12.90 -5.20 9.12
N GLU A 187 13.30 -4.54 10.21
CA GLU A 187 13.76 -3.16 10.18
C GLU A 187 14.95 -3.00 9.22
N GLU A 188 16.00 -3.82 9.35
CA GLU A 188 17.15 -3.78 8.45
C GLU A 188 16.74 -3.99 6.99
N PHE A 189 15.87 -4.98 6.73
CA PHE A 189 15.35 -5.27 5.40
C PHE A 189 14.54 -4.09 4.82
N LEU A 190 13.66 -3.49 5.63
CA LEU A 190 12.83 -2.35 5.23
C LEU A 190 13.71 -1.14 4.88
N ILE A 191 14.67 -0.82 5.75
CA ILE A 191 15.60 0.29 5.56
C ILE A 191 16.41 0.10 4.28
N LYS A 192 16.94 -1.11 4.06
CA LYS A 192 17.68 -1.46 2.83
C LYS A 192 16.81 -1.31 1.58
N THR A 193 15.56 -1.75 1.65
CA THR A 193 14.59 -1.64 0.54
C THR A 193 14.29 -0.17 0.22
N ILE A 194 14.01 0.64 1.24
CA ILE A 194 13.72 2.08 1.11
C ILE A 194 14.93 2.83 0.54
N LYS A 195 16.15 2.55 1.03
CA LYS A 195 17.39 3.24 0.59
C LYS A 195 17.83 2.81 -0.82
N SER A 196 17.38 1.66 -1.31
CA SER A 196 17.77 1.18 -2.63
C SER A 196 17.26 2.09 -3.75
N LYS A 197 18.18 2.58 -4.59
CA LYS A 197 17.86 3.37 -5.79
C LYS A 197 17.45 2.50 -6.99
N SER A 198 17.77 1.20 -6.97
CA SER A 198 17.46 0.27 -8.06
C SER A 198 16.01 -0.24 -8.02
N ILE A 199 15.34 -0.11 -6.88
CA ILE A 199 13.95 -0.55 -6.70
C ILE A 199 13.02 0.63 -7.00
N GLN A 200 12.08 0.43 -7.93
CA GLN A 200 11.07 1.42 -8.27
C GLN A 200 10.09 1.68 -7.11
N CYS A 201 9.50 2.87 -7.06
CA CYS A 201 8.63 3.29 -5.96
C CYS A 201 7.40 2.39 -5.75
N THR A 202 6.78 1.93 -6.83
CA THR A 202 5.63 1.00 -6.81
C THR A 202 6.01 -0.35 -6.23
N VAL A 203 7.18 -0.88 -6.62
CA VAL A 203 7.72 -2.14 -6.08
C VAL A 203 8.01 -2.00 -4.58
N LYS A 204 8.51 -0.84 -4.12
CA LYS A 204 8.68 -0.60 -2.67
C LYS A 204 7.35 -0.63 -1.92
N GLU A 205 6.31 0.00 -2.46
CA GLU A 205 4.96 -0.05 -1.87
C GLU A 205 4.44 -1.48 -1.79
N GLU A 206 4.59 -2.28 -2.85
CA GLU A 206 4.18 -3.68 -2.87
C GLU A 206 4.91 -4.52 -1.81
N ILE A 207 6.23 -4.32 -1.64
CA ILE A 207 7.02 -4.99 -0.62
C ILE A 207 6.51 -4.62 0.78
N ILE A 208 6.29 -3.33 1.05
CA ILE A 208 5.78 -2.84 2.35
C ILE A 208 4.38 -3.43 2.62
N ASN A 209 3.47 -3.33 1.66
CA ASN A 209 2.11 -3.86 1.78
C ASN A 209 2.09 -5.38 1.96
N GLY A 210 3.01 -6.11 1.32
CA GLY A 210 3.18 -7.54 1.51
C GLY A 210 3.53 -7.89 2.97
N ARG A 211 4.45 -7.14 3.59
CA ARG A 211 4.81 -7.33 5.01
C ARG A 211 3.66 -7.02 5.96
N ILE A 212 2.98 -5.90 5.74
CA ILE A 212 1.77 -5.53 6.49
C ILE A 212 0.70 -6.62 6.38
N GLY A 213 0.49 -7.14 5.17
CA GLY A 213 -0.46 -8.23 4.92
C GLY A 213 -0.11 -9.50 5.69
N GLN A 214 1.17 -9.88 5.68
CA GLN A 214 1.69 -11.03 6.45
C GLN A 214 1.49 -10.83 7.96
N GLN A 215 1.80 -9.64 8.49
CA GLN A 215 1.62 -9.34 9.91
C GLN A 215 0.14 -9.42 10.30
N LYS A 216 -0.75 -8.76 9.56
CA LYS A 216 -2.19 -8.83 9.79
C LYS A 216 -2.73 -10.26 9.73
N PHE A 217 -2.26 -11.05 8.77
CA PHE A 217 -2.63 -12.46 8.67
C PHE A 217 -2.19 -13.23 9.92
N LYS A 218 -0.95 -13.05 10.37
CA LYS A 218 -0.44 -13.63 11.60
C LYS A 218 -1.25 -13.22 12.83
N ASP A 219 -1.61 -11.95 12.97
CA ASP A 219 -2.42 -11.45 14.10
C ASP A 219 -3.82 -12.07 14.12
N LYS A 220 -4.46 -12.22 12.94
CA LYS A 220 -5.75 -12.90 12.85
C LYS A 220 -5.61 -14.38 13.21
N LEU A 221 -4.53 -15.06 12.82
CA LEU A 221 -4.28 -16.45 13.21
C LEU A 221 -4.02 -16.59 14.71
N LEU A 222 -3.25 -15.67 15.30
CA LEU A 222 -3.05 -15.65 16.75
C LEU A 222 -4.39 -15.54 17.49
N LYS A 223 -5.33 -14.71 17.01
CA LYS A 223 -6.68 -14.62 17.57
C LYS A 223 -7.48 -15.90 17.34
N LEU A 224 -7.53 -16.40 16.10
CA LEU A 224 -8.30 -17.59 15.72
C LEU A 224 -7.87 -18.82 16.54
N TRP A 225 -6.57 -19.00 16.73
CA TRP A 225 -5.98 -20.15 17.42
C TRP A 225 -5.68 -19.89 18.90
N SER A 226 -6.19 -18.78 19.47
CA SER A 226 -5.98 -18.39 20.88
C SER A 226 -4.50 -18.38 21.31
N GLY A 227 -3.62 -17.95 20.41
CA GLY A 227 -2.17 -17.87 20.62
C GLY A 227 -1.51 -19.24 20.76
N ARG A 228 -2.10 -20.30 20.21
CA ARG A 228 -1.60 -21.67 20.34
C ARG A 228 -1.45 -22.38 19.00
N CYS A 229 -0.44 -23.24 18.91
CA CYS A 229 -0.29 -24.15 17.79
C CYS A 229 -1.57 -24.98 17.62
N SER A 230 -2.13 -24.94 16.42
CA SER A 230 -3.35 -25.64 16.00
C SER A 230 -3.27 -27.16 16.18
N VAL A 231 -2.05 -27.71 16.20
CA VAL A 231 -1.78 -29.14 16.33
C VAL A 231 -1.29 -29.49 17.74
N THR A 232 -0.17 -28.91 18.16
CA THR A 232 0.48 -29.31 19.43
C THR A 232 -0.06 -28.58 20.66
N GLY A 233 -0.78 -27.46 20.49
CA GLY A 233 -1.26 -26.61 21.58
C GLY A 233 -0.18 -25.76 22.28
N ALA A 234 1.07 -25.82 21.81
CA ALA A 234 2.17 -24.97 22.29
C ALA A 234 1.83 -23.49 22.12
N HIS A 235 2.30 -22.63 23.02
CA HIS A 235 2.03 -21.18 23.01
C HIS A 235 3.28 -20.33 22.71
N VAL A 236 4.40 -20.99 22.44
CA VAL A 236 5.69 -20.37 22.09
C VAL A 236 6.20 -20.98 20.79
N LEU A 237 7.09 -20.26 20.08
CA LEU A 237 7.63 -20.66 18.78
C LEU A 237 6.52 -20.97 17.77
N LEU A 238 5.78 -19.93 17.38
CA LEU A 238 4.61 -20.06 16.51
C LEU A 238 4.86 -19.40 15.16
N ASN A 239 4.62 -20.16 14.10
CA ASN A 239 4.68 -19.72 12.72
C ASN A 239 3.26 -19.65 12.14
N ALA A 240 2.99 -18.57 11.41
CA ALA A 240 1.78 -18.41 10.60
C ALA A 240 2.02 -19.08 9.24
N ALA A 241 1.46 -20.27 9.07
CA ALA A 241 1.58 -21.06 7.85
C ALA A 241 0.34 -20.83 6.97
N HIS A 242 0.53 -20.53 5.68
CA HIS A 242 -0.58 -20.55 4.72
C HIS A 242 -0.91 -22.01 4.34
N ILE A 243 -2.19 -22.34 4.27
CA ILE A 243 -2.64 -23.66 3.81
C ILE A 243 -2.50 -23.76 2.30
N LYS A 244 -3.13 -22.85 1.55
CA LYS A 244 -2.87 -22.63 0.13
C LYS A 244 -1.68 -21.67 0.01
N PRO A 245 -0.56 -22.06 -0.62
CA PRO A 245 0.63 -21.23 -0.67
C PRO A 245 0.38 -19.81 -1.20
N TRP A 246 1.11 -18.83 -0.67
CA TRP A 246 0.96 -17.41 -1.03
C TRP A 246 1.03 -17.15 -2.54
N ALA A 247 1.94 -17.84 -3.23
CA ALA A 247 2.16 -17.71 -4.68
C ALA A 247 0.94 -18.16 -5.50
N ALA A 248 0.12 -19.08 -4.97
CA ALA A 248 -1.08 -19.58 -5.61
C ALA A 248 -2.37 -18.91 -5.12
N SER A 249 -2.27 -17.98 -4.16
CA SER A 249 -3.41 -17.36 -3.50
C SER A 249 -3.77 -15.99 -4.10
N THR A 250 -5.07 -15.66 -4.16
CA THR A 250 -5.57 -14.31 -4.46
C THR A 250 -5.26 -13.34 -3.31
N ASN A 251 -5.48 -12.04 -3.52
CA ASN A 251 -5.26 -11.04 -2.48
C ASN A 251 -6.20 -11.22 -1.27
N GLU A 252 -7.42 -11.68 -1.51
CA GLU A 252 -8.39 -12.03 -0.47
C GLU A 252 -7.92 -13.25 0.32
N GLU A 253 -7.54 -14.32 -0.40
CA GLU A 253 -7.05 -15.58 0.21
C GLU A 253 -5.76 -15.37 1.04
N ARG A 254 -4.90 -14.42 0.66
CA ARG A 254 -3.67 -14.10 1.41
C ARG A 254 -3.92 -13.50 2.80
N LEU A 255 -5.07 -12.85 2.97
CA LEU A 255 -5.48 -12.17 4.21
C LEU A 255 -6.60 -12.91 4.97
N ASP A 256 -7.11 -14.00 4.39
CA ASP A 256 -8.15 -14.85 4.98
C ASP A 256 -7.56 -15.72 6.09
N PRO A 257 -7.97 -15.55 7.37
CA PRO A 257 -7.46 -16.37 8.46
C PRO A 257 -7.80 -17.85 8.32
N PHE A 258 -8.83 -18.23 7.55
CA PHE A 258 -9.15 -19.64 7.31
C PHE A 258 -8.20 -20.31 6.32
N ASN A 259 -7.42 -19.53 5.56
CA ASN A 259 -6.30 -20.01 4.74
C ASN A 259 -5.00 -20.15 5.55
N GLY A 260 -5.08 -20.27 6.88
CA GLY A 260 -3.89 -20.32 7.71
C GLY A 260 -4.00 -21.23 8.92
N LEU A 261 -2.84 -21.78 9.29
CA LEU A 261 -2.64 -22.55 10.50
C LEU A 261 -1.55 -21.87 11.33
N LEU A 262 -1.74 -21.87 12.65
CA LEU A 262 -0.66 -21.52 13.58
C LEU A 262 0.06 -22.83 13.93
N LEU A 263 1.33 -22.96 13.57
CA LEU A 263 2.10 -24.21 13.69
C LEU A 263 3.39 -24.00 14.47
N SER A 264 3.89 -25.05 15.12
CA SER A 264 5.26 -25.07 15.63
C SER A 264 6.25 -25.24 14.48
N PRO A 265 7.54 -24.87 14.63
CA PRO A 265 8.47 -24.77 13.50
C PRO A 265 8.66 -26.09 12.75
N THR A 266 8.64 -27.22 13.47
CA THR A 266 8.77 -28.54 12.85
C THR A 266 7.56 -28.91 12.01
N TYR A 267 6.35 -28.66 12.52
CA TYR A 267 5.11 -28.93 11.79
C TYR A 267 4.93 -27.97 10.63
N ASP A 268 5.22 -26.69 10.83
CA ASP A 268 5.23 -25.66 9.79
C ASP A 268 6.12 -26.07 8.62
N ARG A 269 7.38 -26.42 8.90
CA ARG A 269 8.31 -26.81 7.85
C ARG A 269 7.90 -28.10 7.15
N ALA A 270 7.46 -29.12 7.89
CA ALA A 270 7.01 -30.38 7.31
C ALA A 270 5.75 -30.20 6.43
N PHE A 271 4.86 -29.29 6.82
CA PHE A 271 3.65 -28.97 6.07
C PHE A 271 3.99 -28.20 4.78
N ASP A 272 4.78 -27.12 4.88
CA ASP A 272 5.18 -26.26 3.76
C ASP A 272 5.86 -27.04 2.61
N ILE A 273 6.72 -28.00 2.94
CA ILE A 273 7.40 -28.82 1.92
C ILE A 273 6.58 -30.03 1.45
N GLY A 274 5.37 -30.22 1.99
CA GLY A 274 4.43 -31.28 1.62
C GLY A 274 4.73 -32.66 2.22
N LEU A 275 5.53 -32.76 3.28
CA LEU A 275 5.76 -34.04 3.97
C LEU A 275 4.58 -34.44 4.87
N ILE A 276 3.80 -33.46 5.35
CA ILE A 276 2.54 -33.70 6.05
C ILE A 276 1.41 -32.89 5.41
N SER A 277 0.18 -33.33 5.61
CA SER A 277 -1.04 -32.56 5.37
C SER A 277 -2.10 -32.94 6.40
N PHE A 278 -3.33 -32.48 6.25
CA PHE A 278 -4.44 -32.84 7.15
C PHE A 278 -5.68 -33.20 6.35
N ALA A 279 -6.39 -34.23 6.81
CA ALA A 279 -7.69 -34.63 6.31
C ALA A 279 -8.77 -33.61 6.70
N ASP A 280 -9.98 -33.76 6.17
CA ASP A 280 -11.08 -32.81 6.41
C ASP A 280 -11.60 -32.88 7.86
N ASP A 281 -11.39 -34.01 8.54
CA ASP A 281 -11.62 -34.19 9.98
C ASP A 281 -10.46 -33.67 10.86
N GLY A 282 -9.39 -33.17 10.23
CA GLY A 282 -8.22 -32.62 10.90
C GLY A 282 -7.14 -33.63 11.27
N HIS A 283 -7.32 -34.93 11.02
CA HIS A 283 -6.26 -35.92 11.25
C HIS A 283 -5.08 -35.70 10.31
N ILE A 284 -3.87 -35.88 10.82
CA ILE A 284 -2.64 -35.72 10.03
C ILE A 284 -2.54 -36.80 8.94
N ILE A 285 -2.08 -36.41 7.77
CA ILE A 285 -1.72 -37.29 6.65
C ILE A 285 -0.21 -37.18 6.48
N ILE A 286 0.50 -38.30 6.60
CA ILE A 286 1.97 -38.33 6.58
C ILE A 286 2.46 -38.94 5.27
N SER A 287 3.38 -38.24 4.60
CA SER A 287 4.06 -38.78 3.41
C SER A 287 4.95 -39.95 3.80
N SER A 288 5.04 -40.96 2.92
CA SER A 288 5.99 -42.07 3.08
C SER A 288 7.44 -41.60 3.24
N LEU A 289 7.77 -40.43 2.71
CA LEU A 289 9.10 -39.82 2.79
C LEU A 289 9.50 -39.36 4.21
N LEU A 290 8.54 -39.24 5.14
CA LEU A 290 8.79 -38.76 6.51
C LEU A 290 8.73 -39.89 7.55
N LYS A 291 8.27 -41.09 7.18
CA LYS A 291 7.94 -42.15 8.15
C LYS A 291 9.08 -42.55 9.08
N GLU A 292 10.30 -42.64 8.55
CA GLU A 292 11.48 -43.06 9.33
C GLU A 292 11.92 -41.98 10.33
N ASP A 293 11.87 -40.70 9.94
CA ASP A 293 12.33 -39.58 10.75
C ASP A 293 11.24 -38.95 11.63
N MET A 294 9.98 -39.36 11.47
CA MET A 294 8.82 -38.76 12.13
C MET A 294 8.99 -38.62 13.64
N ALA A 295 9.37 -39.71 14.32
CA ALA A 295 9.55 -39.73 15.77
C ALA A 295 10.74 -38.86 16.21
N LEU A 296 11.84 -38.86 15.44
CA LEU A 296 13.04 -38.05 15.70
C LEU A 296 12.73 -36.55 15.58
N LEU A 297 11.79 -36.18 14.71
CA LEU A 297 11.34 -34.80 14.51
C LEU A 297 10.19 -34.40 15.44
N GLY A 298 9.71 -35.29 16.33
CA GLY A 298 8.61 -35.00 17.25
C GLY A 298 7.26 -34.81 16.55
N ILE A 299 7.09 -35.41 15.37
CA ILE A 299 5.80 -35.45 14.66
C ILE A 299 5.06 -36.70 15.12
N SER A 300 3.80 -36.57 15.51
CA SER A 300 2.97 -37.70 15.95
C SER A 300 2.04 -38.13 14.83
N GLU A 301 1.88 -39.45 14.64
CA GLU A 301 0.87 -40.01 13.73
C GLU A 301 -0.57 -39.77 14.20
N PHE A 302 -0.75 -39.47 15.50
CA PHE A 302 -2.04 -39.12 16.10
C PHE A 302 -2.29 -37.61 16.14
N ALA A 303 -1.39 -36.82 15.56
CA ALA A 303 -1.55 -35.38 15.49
C ALA A 303 -2.84 -35.01 14.74
N SER A 304 -3.54 -34.01 15.22
CA SER A 304 -4.72 -33.47 14.55
C SER A 304 -4.83 -31.97 14.78
N ILE A 305 -5.42 -31.28 13.81
CA ILE A 305 -5.84 -29.89 13.98
C ILE A 305 -7.09 -29.89 14.85
N LYS A 306 -7.04 -29.18 15.98
CA LYS A 306 -8.20 -29.05 16.85
C LYS A 306 -9.23 -28.11 16.19
N ASN A 307 -10.45 -28.60 15.94
CA ASN A 307 -11.56 -27.83 15.36
C ASN A 307 -11.25 -27.24 13.97
N VAL A 308 -11.08 -28.09 12.96
CA VAL A 308 -11.00 -27.64 11.56
C VAL A 308 -12.28 -26.90 11.18
N SER A 309 -12.13 -25.64 10.80
CA SER A 309 -13.24 -24.84 10.27
C SER A 309 -13.66 -25.38 8.89
N PRO A 310 -14.97 -25.47 8.60
CA PRO A 310 -15.45 -25.80 7.25
C PRO A 310 -14.87 -24.86 6.17
N PHE A 311 -14.59 -23.61 6.53
CA PHE A 311 -13.98 -22.63 5.62
C PHE A 311 -12.50 -22.94 5.29
N SER A 312 -11.80 -23.68 6.16
CA SER A 312 -10.42 -24.12 5.92
C SER A 312 -10.35 -25.38 5.04
N ALA A 313 -11.44 -26.15 4.93
CA ALA A 313 -11.47 -27.42 4.20
C ALA A 313 -11.12 -27.27 2.72
N GLN A 314 -11.58 -26.20 2.06
CA GLN A 314 -11.25 -25.93 0.66
C GLN A 314 -9.74 -25.72 0.43
N TYR A 315 -9.06 -25.04 1.37
CA TYR A 315 -7.63 -24.81 1.30
C TYR A 315 -6.86 -26.10 1.61
N LEU A 316 -7.31 -26.87 2.59
CA LEU A 316 -6.69 -28.17 2.92
C LEU A 316 -6.80 -29.14 1.75
N LYS A 317 -7.95 -29.15 1.05
CA LYS A 317 -8.11 -29.91 -0.20
C LYS A 317 -7.08 -29.49 -1.24
N TYR A 318 -6.90 -28.18 -1.48
CA TYR A 318 -5.86 -27.68 -2.38
C TYR A 318 -4.47 -28.17 -1.95
N HIS A 319 -4.13 -28.06 -0.67
CA HIS A 319 -2.84 -28.50 -0.15
C HIS A 319 -2.60 -30.00 -0.40
N ARG A 320 -3.59 -30.84 -0.12
CA ARG A 320 -3.53 -32.29 -0.38
C ARG A 320 -3.34 -32.63 -1.86
N GLU A 321 -3.94 -31.86 -2.76
CA GLU A 321 -3.89 -32.11 -4.21
C GLU A 321 -2.64 -31.51 -4.90
N LYS A 322 -2.10 -30.40 -4.40
CA LYS A 322 -1.09 -29.60 -5.10
C LYS A 322 0.26 -29.47 -4.38
N VAL A 323 0.29 -29.66 -3.06
CA VAL A 323 1.50 -29.44 -2.24
C VAL A 323 2.00 -30.75 -1.63
N PHE A 324 1.08 -31.57 -1.11
CA PHE A 324 1.41 -32.82 -0.42
C PHE A 324 2.14 -33.82 -1.34
N LYS A 325 3.25 -34.37 -0.86
CA LYS A 325 4.14 -35.29 -1.58
C LYS A 325 3.95 -36.75 -1.16
N GLY A 326 2.73 -37.15 -0.81
CA GLY A 326 2.37 -38.54 -0.54
C GLY A 326 1.39 -39.05 -1.59
N ARG A 327 1.40 -40.37 -1.85
CA ARG A 327 0.31 -40.99 -2.64
C ARG A 327 -0.98 -40.83 -1.85
N LEU A 328 -1.92 -40.03 -2.36
CA LEU A 328 -3.29 -40.03 -1.83
C LEU A 328 -3.84 -41.46 -1.95
N PRO A 329 -4.48 -42.04 -0.92
CA PRO A 329 -5.13 -43.32 -1.07
C PRO A 329 -6.16 -43.22 -2.21
N ASN A 330 -6.00 -44.08 -3.23
CA ASN A 330 -6.93 -44.16 -4.35
C ASN A 330 -8.35 -44.34 -3.80
N LYS A 331 -9.28 -43.49 -4.23
CA LYS A 331 -10.71 -43.76 -4.10
C LYS A 331 -11.06 -44.96 -4.98
N SER A 332 -10.95 -46.17 -4.45
CA SER A 332 -11.56 -47.36 -5.05
C SER A 332 -11.60 -48.51 -4.05
N GLN A 333 -12.72 -48.61 -3.32
CA GLN A 333 -13.37 -49.86 -2.92
C GLN A 333 -14.65 -49.53 -2.14
N GLU A 334 -15.70 -49.13 -2.89
CA GLU A 334 -17.05 -49.49 -2.46
C GLU A 334 -17.11 -51.02 -2.48
N ARG A 335 -17.26 -51.59 -1.29
CA ARG A 335 -17.63 -53.00 -1.12
C ARG A 335 -19.05 -53.15 -1.63
N THR A 336 -19.22 -53.91 -2.71
CA THR A 336 -20.43 -54.70 -2.88
C THR A 336 -20.14 -56.07 -2.31
N ASP A 337 -20.80 -56.36 -1.18
CA ASP A 337 -21.00 -57.71 -0.66
C ASP A 337 -21.83 -58.56 -1.64
#